data_AF-A0A1W1ZSZ7-F1
#
_entry.id   AF-A0A1W1ZSZ7-F1
#
_cell.length_a   1.000
_cell.length_b   1.000
_cell.length_c   1.000
_cell.angle_alpha   90.00
_cell.angle_beta   90.00
_cell.angle_gamma   90.00
#
_symmetry.space_group_name_H-M   'P 1'
#
loop_
_entity.id
_entity.type
_entity.pdbx_description
1 polymer ?
#
loop_
_entity_poly.entity_id
_entity_poly.type
_entity_poly.pdbx_seq_one_letter_code
_entity_poly.pdbx_strand_id
1 'polypeptide(L)'
;MENIQEQEVFSMPRIGDKAPEFTATTTQGEINFPGDYKGEWVILFSHPADFTPVCTSEFMTFAHLEEKFNKANCKLVGLSIDGLYSHIAWLRTIKDKIKFNGMKNIEVKFPLIEDISMNVAKKYGMIQPGESKTQAVRAVFFIDPTGTVRAIIYYPLSLGRNFDELYRALIAMQASDKFNVATPADWEPGDDVIISPAGSCGVAAERMSGTDELECEDWFFCTKKLDKDLVLKEILKK
;
A
#
# COMPACT_ATOMS: atom_id res chain seq x y z
N MET A 1 24.33 21.02 -33.36
CA MET A 1 23.96 19.64 -33.02
C MET A 1 23.14 19.75 -31.75
N GLU A 2 21.82 19.69 -31.87
CA GLU A 2 20.94 19.65 -30.70
C GLU A 2 21.11 18.28 -30.05
N ASN A 3 21.53 18.26 -28.79
CA ASN A 3 21.53 17.05 -27.98
C ASN A 3 20.07 16.62 -27.83
N ILE A 4 19.67 15.60 -28.59
CA ILE A 4 18.43 14.87 -28.34
C ILE A 4 18.70 14.12 -27.03
N GLN A 5 18.28 14.71 -25.90
CA GLN A 5 18.17 13.97 -24.66
C GLN A 5 17.11 12.89 -24.89
N GLU A 6 17.53 11.63 -25.01
CA GLU A 6 16.63 10.49 -24.94
C GLU A 6 15.91 10.58 -23.59
N GLN A 7 14.65 11.00 -23.63
CA GLN A 7 13.83 11.04 -22.45
C GLN A 7 13.38 9.60 -22.16
N GLU A 8 13.99 8.98 -21.15
CA GLU A 8 13.60 7.64 -20.72
C GLU A 8 12.13 7.66 -20.28
N VAL A 9 11.28 6.95 -21.02
CA VAL A 9 9.83 6.88 -20.76
C VAL A 9 9.57 5.70 -19.84
N PHE A 10 9.24 5.97 -18.58
CA PHE A 10 8.83 4.94 -17.64
C PHE A 10 7.33 4.67 -17.79
N SER A 11 6.96 3.43 -18.11
CA SER A 11 5.56 2.97 -17.98
C SER A 11 5.23 2.78 -16.51
N MET A 12 4.04 3.23 -16.08
CA MET A 12 3.59 3.01 -14.71
C MET A 12 3.55 1.50 -14.38
N PRO A 13 3.91 1.09 -13.16
CA PRO A 13 3.76 -0.29 -12.73
C PRO A 13 2.31 -0.74 -12.81
N ARG A 14 2.07 -2.01 -13.15
CA ARG A 14 0.73 -2.61 -13.15
C ARG A 14 0.61 -3.63 -12.03
N ILE A 15 -0.62 -3.90 -11.61
CA ILE A 15 -0.89 -5.01 -10.70
C ILE A 15 -0.43 -6.32 -11.36
N GLY A 16 0.33 -7.13 -10.61
CA GLY A 16 0.95 -8.37 -11.08
C GLY A 16 2.40 -8.23 -11.57
N ASP A 17 2.85 -7.01 -11.88
CA ASP A 17 4.26 -6.77 -12.24
C ASP A 17 5.17 -6.81 -11.00
N LYS A 18 6.46 -7.12 -11.21
CA LYS A 18 7.48 -6.90 -10.18
C LYS A 18 7.65 -5.41 -9.92
N ALA A 19 7.78 -5.05 -8.65
CA ALA A 19 8.02 -3.67 -8.25
C ALA A 19 9.37 -3.19 -8.83
N PRO A 20 9.41 -2.04 -9.54
CA PRO A 20 10.66 -1.53 -10.12
C PRO A 20 11.77 -1.35 -9.09
N GLU A 21 12.95 -1.89 -9.39
CA GLU A 21 14.07 -1.83 -8.46
C GLU A 21 14.71 -0.43 -8.42
N PHE A 22 15.16 -0.03 -7.23
CA PHE A 22 15.94 1.19 -7.02
C PHE A 22 16.75 1.13 -5.71
N THR A 23 17.83 1.89 -5.67
CA THR A 23 18.46 2.29 -4.41
C THR A 23 18.11 3.74 -4.10
N ALA A 24 17.95 4.07 -2.83
CA ALA A 24 17.60 5.42 -2.41
C ALA A 24 18.14 5.78 -1.02
N THR A 25 18.52 7.04 -0.86
CA THR A 25 18.82 7.63 0.45
C THR A 25 17.52 7.91 1.19
N THR A 26 17.44 7.51 2.46
CA THR A 26 16.27 7.78 3.30
C THR A 26 16.66 8.36 4.66
N THR A 27 15.68 8.83 5.41
CA THR A 27 15.85 9.25 6.81
C THR A 27 16.39 8.16 7.74
N GLN A 28 16.36 6.88 7.35
CA GLN A 28 16.90 5.76 8.13
C GLN A 28 18.17 5.14 7.52
N GLY A 29 18.77 5.81 6.53
CA GLY A 29 19.91 5.30 5.76
C GLY A 29 19.52 4.88 4.35
N GLU A 30 20.49 4.31 3.63
CA GLU A 30 20.29 3.83 2.26
C GLU A 30 19.46 2.53 2.27
N ILE A 31 18.57 2.38 1.28
CA ILE A 31 17.79 1.16 1.06
C ILE A 31 17.96 0.65 -0.37
N ASN A 32 17.82 -0.65 -0.56
CA ASN A 32 17.70 -1.35 -1.83
C ASN A 32 16.27 -1.93 -1.95
N PHE A 33 15.43 -1.29 -2.75
CA PHE A 33 14.02 -1.64 -2.92
C PHE A 33 13.77 -2.48 -4.19
N PRO A 34 12.93 -3.54 -4.15
CA PRO A 34 12.25 -4.10 -2.97
C PRO A 34 13.12 -5.11 -2.20
N GLY A 35 14.40 -5.29 -2.56
CA GLY A 35 15.27 -6.35 -2.06
C GLY A 35 15.38 -6.45 -0.54
N ASP A 36 15.51 -5.31 0.15
CA ASP A 36 15.61 -5.23 1.61
C ASP A 36 14.34 -5.65 2.35
N TYR A 37 13.21 -5.71 1.65
CA TYR A 37 11.89 -6.01 2.21
C TYR A 37 11.38 -7.41 1.84
N LYS A 38 12.25 -8.28 1.34
CA LYS A 38 11.89 -9.64 0.93
C LYS A 38 11.24 -10.41 2.09
N GLY A 39 10.07 -11.02 1.83
CA GLY A 39 9.32 -11.74 2.86
C GLY A 39 8.33 -10.87 3.66
N GLU A 40 8.34 -9.56 3.46
CA GLU A 40 7.43 -8.61 4.08
C GLU A 40 6.54 -7.93 3.03
N TRP A 41 5.32 -7.56 3.42
CA TRP A 41 4.54 -6.62 2.62
C TRP A 41 5.16 -5.22 2.76
N VAL A 42 5.03 -4.41 1.72
CA VAL A 42 5.44 -3.01 1.77
C VAL A 42 4.36 -2.12 1.18
N ILE A 43 4.05 -1.05 1.90
CA ILE A 43 3.32 0.10 1.36
C ILE A 43 4.35 1.18 1.03
N LEU A 44 4.62 1.35 -0.26
CA LEU A 44 5.37 2.49 -0.79
C LEU A 44 4.37 3.59 -1.11
N PHE A 45 4.55 4.77 -0.52
CA PHE A 45 3.61 5.87 -0.69
C PHE A 45 4.33 7.20 -0.87
N SER A 46 3.75 8.09 -1.67
CA SER A 46 4.29 9.43 -1.90
C SER A 46 3.45 10.53 -1.25
N HIS A 47 4.06 11.68 -1.05
CA HIS A 47 3.38 12.93 -0.69
C HIS A 47 3.93 14.12 -1.50
N PRO A 48 3.12 15.18 -1.71
CA PRO A 48 3.52 16.33 -2.52
C PRO A 48 4.74 17.13 -2.05
N ALA A 49 4.82 17.44 -0.76
CA ALA A 49 5.90 18.22 -0.18
C ALA A 49 5.89 18.16 1.35
N ASP A 50 7.07 18.20 1.94
CA ASP A 50 7.27 18.47 3.37
C ASP A 50 6.67 19.82 3.78
N PHE A 51 6.45 20.00 5.08
CA PHE A 51 5.90 21.24 5.66
C PHE A 51 4.53 21.67 5.11
N THR A 52 3.76 20.74 4.53
CA THR A 52 2.37 20.99 4.11
C THR A 52 1.37 20.27 5.03
N PRO A 53 0.18 20.86 5.28
CA PRO A 53 -0.71 20.39 6.35
C PRO A 53 -1.31 19.01 6.09
N VAL A 54 -1.77 18.72 4.87
CA VAL A 54 -2.36 17.41 4.55
C VAL A 54 -1.31 16.30 4.64
N CYS A 55 -0.10 16.53 4.12
CA CYS A 55 1.00 15.57 4.25
C CYS A 55 1.36 15.35 5.73
N THR A 56 1.34 16.41 6.53
CA THR A 56 1.60 16.33 7.97
C THR A 56 0.54 15.48 8.68
N SER A 57 -0.76 15.66 8.38
CA SER A 57 -1.81 14.81 8.94
C SER A 57 -1.65 13.34 8.54
N GLU A 58 -1.20 13.07 7.32
CA GLU A 58 -1.02 11.71 6.81
C GLU A 58 0.16 11.00 7.47
N PHE A 59 1.32 11.67 7.59
CA PHE A 59 2.49 11.09 8.26
C PHE A 59 2.24 10.83 9.75
N MET A 60 1.54 11.75 10.43
CA MET A 60 1.12 11.51 11.81
C MET A 60 0.23 10.27 11.93
N THR A 61 -0.71 10.09 10.99
CA THR A 61 -1.63 8.95 11.00
C THR A 61 -0.92 7.64 10.70
N PHE A 62 -0.05 7.59 9.69
CA PHE A 62 0.77 6.40 9.42
C PHE A 62 1.67 6.04 10.59
N ALA A 63 2.35 7.01 11.20
CA ALA A 63 3.24 6.75 12.34
C ALA A 63 2.48 6.28 13.58
N HIS A 64 1.27 6.79 13.80
CA HIS A 64 0.39 6.27 14.85
C HIS A 64 -0.04 4.82 14.59
N LEU A 65 -0.28 4.46 13.33
CA LEU A 65 -0.69 3.11 12.92
C LEU A 65 0.49 2.18 12.61
N GLU A 66 1.74 2.64 12.69
CA GLU A 66 2.92 1.90 12.24
C GLU A 66 3.06 0.55 12.95
N GLU A 67 2.77 0.48 14.25
CA GLU A 67 2.78 -0.79 14.98
C GLU A 67 1.71 -1.76 14.47
N LYS A 68 0.53 -1.24 14.10
CA LYS A 68 -0.59 -2.03 13.54
C LYS A 68 -0.21 -2.63 12.18
N PHE A 69 0.43 -1.84 11.30
CA PHE A 69 0.96 -2.35 10.03
C PHE A 69 2.10 -3.35 10.22
N ASN A 70 3.03 -3.10 11.15
CA ASN A 70 4.12 -4.04 11.46
C ASN A 70 3.59 -5.39 11.97
N LYS A 71 2.55 -5.38 12.81
CA LYS A 71 1.84 -6.59 13.25
C LYS A 71 1.23 -7.34 12.07
N ALA A 72 0.74 -6.66 11.05
CA ALA A 72 0.27 -7.27 9.80
C ALA A 72 1.40 -7.62 8.79
N ASN A 73 2.66 -7.79 9.25
CA ASN A 73 3.82 -8.05 8.38
C ASN A 73 4.01 -7.02 7.25
N CYS A 74 3.66 -5.75 7.50
CA CYS A 74 3.75 -4.69 6.50
C CYS A 74 4.68 -3.56 6.95
N LYS A 75 5.63 -3.23 6.09
CA LYS A 75 6.50 -2.05 6.23
C LYS A 75 5.93 -0.87 5.48
N LEU A 76 6.24 0.33 5.96
CA LEU A 76 5.86 1.58 5.33
C LEU A 76 7.13 2.23 4.78
N VAL A 77 7.05 2.83 3.58
CA VAL A 77 8.14 3.60 2.97
C VAL A 77 7.53 4.85 2.34
N GLY A 78 7.88 6.01 2.87
CA GLY A 78 7.43 7.30 2.35
C GLY A 78 8.36 7.83 1.26
N LEU A 79 7.84 8.72 0.41
CA LEU A 79 8.62 9.40 -0.62
C LEU A 79 8.09 10.82 -0.88
N SER A 80 9.00 11.79 -0.95
CA SER A 80 8.77 13.01 -1.73
C SER A 80 10.04 13.39 -2.48
N ILE A 81 9.97 14.50 -3.22
CA ILE A 81 11.10 15.03 -3.98
C ILE A 81 11.90 16.06 -3.18
N ASP A 82 11.60 16.23 -1.89
CA ASP A 82 12.34 17.13 -1.00
C ASP A 82 13.69 16.50 -0.61
N GLY A 83 14.62 17.33 -0.12
CA GLY A 83 15.93 16.87 0.35
C GLY A 83 15.90 16.22 1.73
N LEU A 84 16.87 15.35 2.04
CA LEU A 84 16.98 14.65 3.32
C LEU A 84 16.94 15.59 4.54
N TYR A 85 17.60 16.75 4.47
CA TYR A 85 17.58 17.71 5.57
C TYR A 85 16.21 18.34 5.79
N SER A 86 15.41 18.52 4.73
CA SER A 86 14.01 18.94 4.83
C SER A 86 13.22 17.89 5.60
N HIS A 87 13.35 16.61 5.20
CA HIS A 87 12.68 15.50 5.87
C HIS A 87 13.01 15.49 7.36
N ILE A 88 14.29 15.54 7.74
CA ILE A 88 14.72 15.51 9.14
C ILE A 88 14.11 16.68 9.93
N ALA A 89 14.16 17.90 9.38
CA ALA A 89 13.59 19.07 10.04
C ALA A 89 12.06 18.99 10.18
N TRP A 90 11.38 18.46 9.16
CA TRP A 90 9.93 18.28 9.14
C TRP A 90 9.49 17.19 10.13
N LEU A 91 10.10 16.01 10.10
CA LEU A 91 9.79 14.90 11.02
C LEU A 91 10.02 15.30 12.48
N ARG A 92 11.07 16.07 12.79
CA ARG A 92 11.27 16.66 14.12
C ARG A 92 10.17 17.64 14.49
N THR A 93 9.74 18.48 13.55
CA THR A 93 8.62 19.41 13.75
C THR A 93 7.33 18.67 14.06
N ILE A 94 7.03 17.59 13.34
CA ILE A 94 5.87 16.71 13.61
C ILE A 94 5.89 16.23 15.06
N LYS A 95 7.03 15.67 15.50
CA LYS A 95 7.20 15.14 16.85
C LYS A 95 7.08 16.23 17.91
N ASP A 96 7.76 17.35 17.73
CA ASP A 96 7.95 18.33 18.81
C ASP A 96 6.82 19.35 18.91
N LYS A 97 6.11 19.64 17.80
CA LYS A 97 5.23 20.82 17.71
C LYS A 97 3.81 20.53 17.24
N ILE A 98 3.56 19.50 16.44
CA ILE A 98 2.27 19.33 15.77
C ILE A 98 1.30 18.48 16.60
N LYS A 99 0.02 18.85 16.55
CA LYS A 99 -1.10 18.08 17.10
C LYS A 99 -2.18 17.94 16.05
N PHE A 100 -2.74 16.74 15.90
CA PHE A 100 -3.81 16.46 14.94
C PHE A 100 -4.66 15.30 15.44
N ASN A 101 -6.00 15.43 15.44
CA ASN A 101 -6.93 14.37 15.86
C ASN A 101 -6.56 13.67 17.18
N GLY A 102 -6.15 14.45 18.19
CA GLY A 102 -5.73 13.92 19.50
C GLY A 102 -4.31 13.33 19.55
N MET A 103 -3.66 13.13 18.40
CA MET A 103 -2.26 12.72 18.30
C MET A 103 -1.32 13.89 18.60
N LYS A 104 -0.29 13.63 19.41
CA LYS A 104 0.80 14.55 19.77
C LYS A 104 2.06 13.75 20.06
N ASN A 105 3.24 14.35 19.97
CA ASN A 105 4.52 13.67 20.23
C ASN A 105 4.70 12.41 19.36
N ILE A 106 4.21 12.45 18.12
CA ILE A 106 4.29 11.33 17.18
C ILE A 106 5.68 11.31 16.54
N GLU A 107 6.36 10.19 16.69
CA GLU A 107 7.64 9.94 16.03
C GLU A 107 7.42 9.07 14.80
N VAL A 108 7.86 9.57 13.64
CA VAL A 108 7.85 8.83 12.38
C VAL A 108 9.12 7.98 12.31
N LYS A 109 8.99 6.65 12.33
CA LYS A 109 10.15 5.72 12.36
C LYS A 109 10.40 5.04 11.03
N PHE A 110 9.38 4.90 10.20
CA PHE A 110 9.55 4.39 8.84
C PHE A 110 10.43 5.33 7.97
N PRO A 111 11.15 4.78 6.98
CA PRO A 111 11.99 5.56 6.09
C PRO A 111 11.18 6.50 5.20
N LEU A 112 11.69 7.71 5.02
CA LEU A 112 11.25 8.67 4.01
C LEU A 112 12.38 8.88 3.00
N ILE A 113 12.12 8.49 1.75
CA ILE A 113 13.03 8.60 0.61
C ILE A 113 13.20 10.07 0.19
N GLU A 114 14.44 10.49 0.06
CA GLU A 114 14.84 11.69 -0.71
C GLU A 114 14.88 11.34 -2.21
N ASP A 115 13.99 11.92 -3.02
CA ASP A 115 13.97 11.73 -4.47
C ASP A 115 14.07 13.06 -5.23
N ILE A 116 15.09 13.88 -4.93
CA ILE A 116 15.31 15.19 -5.59
C ILE A 116 15.41 15.04 -7.12
N SER A 117 15.98 13.93 -7.62
CA SER A 117 16.10 13.65 -9.06
C SER A 117 14.79 13.24 -9.72
N MET A 118 13.75 12.96 -8.93
CA MET A 118 12.46 12.40 -9.36
C MET A 118 12.59 11.03 -10.03
N ASN A 119 13.69 10.31 -9.80
CA ASN A 119 13.94 9.05 -10.48
C ASN A 119 12.96 7.97 -10.01
N VAL A 120 12.74 7.87 -8.71
CA VAL A 120 11.80 6.89 -8.14
C VAL A 120 10.36 7.31 -8.46
N ALA A 121 10.04 8.60 -8.30
CA ALA A 121 8.72 9.15 -8.61
C ALA A 121 8.33 8.92 -10.08
N LYS A 122 9.26 9.05 -11.03
CA LYS A 122 9.00 8.74 -12.45
C LYS A 122 8.83 7.24 -12.69
N LYS A 123 9.70 6.38 -12.14
CA LYS A 123 9.60 4.91 -12.24
C LYS A 123 8.24 4.38 -11.77
N TYR A 124 7.68 5.02 -10.76
CA TYR A 124 6.40 4.65 -10.17
C TYR A 124 5.22 5.50 -10.66
N GLY A 125 5.37 6.40 -11.64
CA GLY A 125 4.23 7.20 -12.13
C GLY A 125 3.64 8.18 -11.10
N MET A 126 4.41 8.55 -10.07
CA MET A 126 3.98 9.46 -9.02
C MET A 126 3.98 10.93 -9.46
N ILE A 127 4.63 11.27 -10.57
CA ILE A 127 4.51 12.59 -11.20
C ILE A 127 3.37 12.54 -12.22
N GLN A 128 2.26 13.24 -11.93
CA GLN A 128 1.13 13.35 -12.85
C GLN A 128 1.04 14.79 -13.38
N PRO A 129 1.51 15.06 -14.62
CA PRO A 129 1.67 16.43 -15.13
C PRO A 129 0.38 17.25 -15.24
N GLY A 130 -0.79 16.59 -15.25
CA GLY A 130 -2.08 17.26 -15.20
C GLY A 130 -2.42 17.86 -13.84
N GLU A 131 -1.77 17.40 -12.78
CA GLU A 131 -1.96 17.85 -11.39
C GLU A 131 -0.76 18.68 -10.91
N SER A 132 0.47 18.16 -11.08
CA SER A 132 1.70 18.89 -10.81
C SER A 132 2.89 18.30 -11.55
N LYS A 133 3.81 19.16 -12.01
CA LYS A 133 5.08 18.77 -12.64
C LYS A 133 6.26 18.75 -11.66
N THR A 134 6.07 19.32 -10.47
CA THR A 134 7.13 19.55 -9.50
C THR A 134 6.79 18.97 -8.13
N GLN A 135 5.78 18.10 -8.05
CA GLN A 135 5.39 17.42 -6.83
C GLN A 135 4.86 16.03 -7.18
N ALA A 136 5.14 15.05 -6.32
CA ALA A 136 4.50 13.76 -6.41
C ALA A 136 3.02 13.88 -5.99
N VAL A 137 2.13 13.16 -6.67
CA VAL A 137 0.75 12.99 -6.18
C VAL A 137 0.75 12.08 -4.95
N ARG A 138 -0.41 11.87 -4.32
CA ARG A 138 -0.54 10.97 -3.16
C ARG A 138 -0.76 9.54 -3.65
N ALA A 139 0.31 8.92 -4.14
CA ALA A 139 0.28 7.54 -4.61
C ALA A 139 0.47 6.55 -3.46
N VAL A 140 -0.07 5.35 -3.60
CA VAL A 140 0.12 4.22 -2.71
C VAL A 140 0.29 2.96 -3.56
N PHE A 141 1.35 2.21 -3.30
CA PHE A 141 1.61 0.90 -3.89
C PHE A 141 1.65 -0.13 -2.78
N PHE A 142 0.90 -1.22 -2.96
CA PHE A 142 0.98 -2.40 -2.13
C PHE A 142 1.88 -3.41 -2.84
N ILE A 143 2.99 -3.77 -2.21
CA ILE A 143 3.95 -4.75 -2.71
C ILE A 143 3.91 -5.96 -1.77
N ASP A 144 3.73 -7.15 -2.33
CA ASP A 144 3.68 -8.38 -1.55
C ASP A 144 5.08 -8.93 -1.17
N PRO A 145 5.17 -9.97 -0.33
CA PRO A 145 6.43 -10.57 0.12
C PRO A 145 7.33 -11.10 -1.00
N THR A 146 6.79 -11.29 -2.20
CA THR A 146 7.53 -11.73 -3.39
C THR A 146 8.01 -10.56 -4.26
N GLY A 147 7.74 -9.33 -3.86
CA GLY A 147 8.08 -8.11 -4.61
C GLY A 147 7.11 -7.81 -5.75
N THR A 148 5.87 -8.34 -5.72
CA THR A 148 4.86 -8.10 -6.75
C THR A 148 3.90 -6.99 -6.34
N VAL A 149 3.55 -6.10 -7.27
CA VAL A 149 2.56 -5.04 -7.04
C VAL A 149 1.15 -5.63 -7.01
N ARG A 150 0.38 -5.36 -5.95
CA ARG A 150 -0.95 -5.96 -5.70
C ARG A 150 -2.10 -4.97 -5.79
N ALA A 151 -1.85 -3.72 -5.41
CA ALA A 151 -2.82 -2.64 -5.54
C ALA A 151 -2.08 -1.31 -5.70
N ILE A 152 -2.73 -0.38 -6.41
CA ILE A 152 -2.22 0.96 -6.66
C ILE A 152 -3.37 1.93 -6.45
N ILE A 153 -3.15 3.00 -5.69
CA ILE A 153 -4.14 4.06 -5.47
C ILE A 153 -3.48 5.41 -5.68
N TYR A 154 -4.13 6.29 -6.45
CA TYR A 154 -3.69 7.66 -6.68
C TYR A 154 -4.73 8.65 -6.18
N TYR A 155 -4.34 9.47 -5.22
CA TYR A 155 -5.12 10.60 -4.73
C TYR A 155 -4.54 11.92 -5.27
N PRO A 156 -5.39 12.94 -5.55
CA PRO A 156 -4.92 14.27 -5.90
C PRO A 156 -4.24 14.96 -4.71
N LEU A 157 -3.61 16.12 -4.94
CA LEU A 157 -2.90 16.87 -3.89
C LEU A 157 -3.84 17.32 -2.77
N SER A 158 -5.10 17.58 -3.11
CA SER A 158 -6.13 18.16 -2.23
C SER A 158 -6.79 17.18 -1.27
N LEU A 159 -6.69 15.86 -1.50
CA LEU A 159 -7.41 14.86 -0.73
C LEU A 159 -6.47 14.01 0.12
N GLY A 160 -6.59 14.11 1.45
CA GLY A 160 -5.92 13.19 2.37
C GLY A 160 -6.48 11.77 2.24
N ARG A 161 -5.59 10.78 2.34
CA ARG A 161 -5.92 9.34 2.21
C ARG A 161 -6.75 8.82 3.39
N ASN A 162 -7.52 7.78 3.13
CA ASN A 162 -8.18 6.98 4.16
C ASN A 162 -7.28 5.82 4.58
N PHE A 163 -6.74 5.88 5.80
CA PHE A 163 -5.81 4.87 6.32
C PHE A 163 -6.47 3.58 6.76
N ASP A 164 -7.77 3.63 7.10
CA ASP A 164 -8.53 2.41 7.41
C ASP A 164 -8.70 1.57 6.14
N GLU A 165 -8.92 2.20 4.99
CA GLU A 165 -8.96 1.50 3.71
C GLU A 165 -7.60 0.88 3.36
N LEU A 166 -6.49 1.60 3.59
CA LEU A 166 -5.17 1.03 3.33
C LEU A 166 -4.92 -0.22 4.17
N TYR A 167 -5.31 -0.18 5.45
CA TYR A 167 -5.20 -1.35 6.32
C TYR A 167 -6.17 -2.46 5.92
N ARG A 168 -7.43 -2.15 5.61
CA ARG A 168 -8.45 -3.12 5.20
C ARG A 168 -8.03 -3.85 3.93
N ALA A 169 -7.57 -3.12 2.90
CA ALA A 169 -7.09 -3.69 1.65
C ALA A 169 -5.88 -4.62 1.87
N LEU A 170 -4.93 -4.25 2.72
CA LEU A 170 -3.81 -5.11 3.11
C LEU A 170 -4.30 -6.43 3.71
N ILE A 171 -5.17 -6.35 4.72
CA ILE A 171 -5.70 -7.54 5.40
C ILE A 171 -6.52 -8.41 4.44
N ALA A 172 -7.34 -7.81 3.58
CA ALA A 172 -8.12 -8.53 2.57
C ALA A 172 -7.24 -9.30 1.59
N MET A 173 -6.17 -8.68 1.07
CA MET A 173 -5.23 -9.37 0.18
C MET A 173 -4.49 -10.50 0.90
N GLN A 174 -4.07 -10.28 2.15
CA GLN A 174 -3.43 -11.31 2.96
C GLN A 174 -4.37 -12.49 3.28
N ALA A 175 -5.64 -12.20 3.59
CA ALA A 175 -6.67 -13.22 3.80
C ALA A 175 -6.94 -14.02 2.52
N SER A 176 -7.08 -13.32 1.39
CA SER A 176 -7.29 -13.94 0.08
C SER A 176 -6.16 -14.92 -0.26
N ASP A 177 -4.90 -14.49 -0.10
CA ASP A 177 -3.73 -15.33 -0.36
C ASP A 177 -3.65 -16.52 0.62
N LYS A 178 -3.94 -16.30 1.90
CA LYS A 178 -3.81 -17.31 2.96
C LYS A 178 -4.88 -18.40 2.88
N PHE A 179 -6.12 -18.01 2.62
CA PHE A 179 -7.29 -18.91 2.65
C PHE A 179 -7.73 -19.36 1.26
N ASN A 180 -7.10 -18.84 0.19
CA ASN A 180 -7.44 -19.12 -1.20
C ASN A 180 -8.93 -18.80 -1.52
N VAL A 181 -9.33 -17.59 -1.16
CA VAL A 181 -10.70 -17.06 -1.30
C VAL A 181 -10.68 -15.68 -1.92
N ALA A 182 -11.81 -15.21 -2.43
CA ALA A 182 -12.01 -13.82 -2.83
C ALA A 182 -12.77 -13.05 -1.74
N THR A 183 -12.47 -11.77 -1.56
CA THR A 183 -13.19 -10.90 -0.61
C THR A 183 -14.25 -10.09 -1.37
N PRO A 184 -15.53 -10.09 -0.96
CA PRO A 184 -16.57 -9.27 -1.58
C PRO A 184 -16.36 -7.76 -1.37
N ALA A 185 -17.26 -6.95 -1.95
CA ALA A 185 -17.29 -5.52 -1.71
C ALA A 185 -17.43 -5.21 -0.21
N ASP A 186 -16.72 -4.17 0.25
CA ASP A 186 -16.71 -3.70 1.63
C ASP A 186 -16.31 -4.74 2.71
N TRP A 187 -15.72 -5.87 2.30
CA TRP A 187 -15.34 -6.95 3.21
C TRP A 187 -14.40 -6.49 4.32
N GLU A 188 -14.75 -6.87 5.56
CA GLU A 188 -13.92 -6.84 6.74
C GLU A 188 -13.71 -8.25 7.34
N PRO A 189 -12.67 -8.47 8.17
CA PRO A 189 -12.48 -9.74 8.86
C PRO A 189 -13.70 -10.17 9.67
N GLY A 190 -14.26 -11.33 9.33
CA GLY A 190 -15.48 -11.88 9.91
C GLY A 190 -16.65 -11.93 8.95
N ASP A 191 -16.61 -11.15 7.87
CA ASP A 191 -17.60 -11.23 6.80
C ASP A 191 -17.35 -12.46 5.91
N ASP A 192 -18.41 -12.90 5.25
CA ASP A 192 -18.35 -14.04 4.34
C ASP A 192 -17.44 -13.76 3.15
N VAL A 193 -16.72 -14.78 2.70
CA VAL A 193 -15.81 -14.73 1.55
C VAL A 193 -16.41 -15.45 0.37
N ILE A 194 -16.02 -15.05 -0.84
CA ILE A 194 -16.46 -15.66 -2.09
C ILE A 194 -15.48 -16.78 -2.49
N ILE A 195 -16.02 -17.92 -2.88
CA ILE A 195 -15.22 -19.00 -3.49
C ILE A 195 -15.09 -18.73 -4.99
N SER A 196 -13.87 -18.82 -5.52
CA SER A 196 -13.62 -18.63 -6.96
C SER A 196 -14.61 -19.45 -7.80
N PRO A 197 -15.11 -18.93 -8.93
CA PRO A 197 -16.19 -19.59 -9.69
C PRO A 197 -15.74 -20.96 -10.24
N ALA A 198 -16.72 -21.82 -10.52
CA ALA A 198 -16.45 -23.12 -11.14
C ALA A 198 -15.78 -22.94 -12.52
N GLY A 199 -14.64 -23.60 -12.72
CA GLY A 199 -13.89 -23.53 -13.98
C GLY A 199 -14.42 -24.43 -15.11
N SER A 200 -15.44 -25.23 -14.86
CA SER A 200 -16.04 -26.15 -15.84
C SER A 200 -17.50 -26.45 -15.51
N CYS A 201 -18.27 -26.91 -16.51
CA CYS A 201 -19.69 -27.26 -16.33
C CYS A 201 -19.89 -28.40 -15.32
N GLY A 202 -18.96 -29.35 -15.23
CA GLY A 202 -19.02 -30.43 -14.24
C GLY A 202 -18.91 -29.88 -12.81
N VAL A 203 -17.92 -29.03 -12.55
CA VAL A 203 -17.72 -28.39 -11.24
C VAL A 203 -18.90 -27.47 -10.89
N ALA A 204 -19.50 -26.80 -11.88
CA ALA A 204 -20.69 -25.99 -11.67
C ALA A 204 -21.91 -26.83 -11.22
N ALA A 205 -22.13 -27.99 -11.86
CA ALA A 205 -23.19 -28.91 -11.49
C ALA A 205 -22.95 -29.55 -10.11
N GLU A 206 -21.70 -29.91 -9.80
CA GLU A 206 -21.32 -30.43 -8.47
C GLU A 206 -21.57 -29.41 -7.37
N ARG A 207 -21.22 -28.12 -7.57
CA ARG A 207 -21.51 -27.06 -6.59
C ARG A 207 -22.99 -26.91 -6.27
N MET A 208 -23.86 -27.03 -7.26
CA MET A 208 -25.30 -26.87 -7.07
C MET A 208 -25.98 -28.13 -6.51
N SER A 209 -25.29 -29.28 -6.54
CA SER A 209 -25.81 -30.56 -6.05
C SER A 209 -25.13 -31.06 -4.77
N GLY A 210 -24.03 -30.43 -4.37
CA GLY A 210 -23.24 -30.78 -3.19
C GLY A 210 -23.91 -30.39 -1.86
N THR A 211 -23.43 -31.01 -0.79
CA THR A 211 -23.81 -30.70 0.61
C THR A 211 -22.74 -29.85 1.31
N ASP A 212 -21.98 -29.07 0.56
CA ASP A 212 -20.84 -28.33 1.09
C ASP A 212 -21.28 -27.26 2.11
N GLU A 213 -20.38 -26.84 2.99
CA GLU A 213 -20.55 -25.68 3.90
C GLU A 213 -20.62 -24.32 3.15
N LEU A 214 -21.01 -24.34 1.87
CA LEU A 214 -21.10 -23.18 1.00
C LEU A 214 -22.55 -22.73 0.89
N GLU A 215 -22.76 -21.43 1.03
CA GLU A 215 -24.04 -20.81 0.75
C GLU A 215 -23.99 -20.29 -0.70
N CYS A 216 -24.70 -20.95 -1.61
CA CYS A 216 -24.69 -20.63 -3.04
C CYS A 216 -26.05 -20.08 -3.49
N GLU A 217 -26.05 -18.86 -4.03
CA GLU A 217 -27.20 -18.29 -4.74
C GLU A 217 -27.27 -18.83 -6.18
N ASP A 218 -26.10 -19.04 -6.79
CA ASP A 218 -25.95 -19.66 -8.11
C ASP A 218 -24.55 -20.30 -8.23
N TRP A 219 -24.30 -21.09 -9.28
CA TRP A 219 -23.08 -21.90 -9.45
C TRP A 219 -21.78 -21.07 -9.46
N PHE A 220 -21.88 -19.80 -9.83
CA PHE A 220 -20.77 -18.85 -9.88
C PHE A 220 -20.69 -17.95 -8.64
N PHE A 221 -21.71 -17.94 -7.78
CA PHE A 221 -21.82 -17.06 -6.62
C PHE A 221 -22.09 -17.90 -5.36
N CYS A 222 -21.00 -18.35 -4.77
CA CYS A 222 -20.99 -19.10 -3.52
C CYS A 222 -20.15 -18.36 -2.48
N THR A 223 -20.69 -18.25 -1.28
CA THR A 223 -20.02 -17.69 -0.12
C THR A 223 -19.67 -18.77 0.89
N LYS A 224 -18.70 -18.44 1.75
CA LYS A 224 -18.27 -19.27 2.87
C LYS A 224 -18.02 -18.37 4.08
N LYS A 225 -18.44 -18.82 5.26
CA LYS A 225 -18.09 -18.14 6.52
C LYS A 225 -16.59 -18.23 6.79
N LEU A 226 -15.99 -17.11 7.17
CA LEU A 226 -14.60 -17.07 7.58
C LEU A 226 -14.47 -16.30 8.90
N ASP A 227 -14.17 -17.04 9.96
CA ASP A 227 -14.12 -16.50 11.31
C ASP A 227 -13.07 -15.39 11.46
N LYS A 228 -13.48 -14.29 12.13
CA LYS A 228 -12.66 -13.10 12.33
C LYS A 228 -11.37 -13.41 13.11
N ASP A 229 -11.48 -14.16 14.20
CA ASP A 229 -10.35 -14.43 15.08
C ASP A 229 -9.35 -15.35 14.38
N LEU A 230 -9.82 -16.30 13.57
CA LEU A 230 -8.98 -17.13 12.70
C LEU A 230 -8.21 -16.27 11.69
N VAL A 231 -8.88 -15.35 11.00
CA VAL A 231 -8.24 -14.44 10.01
C VAL A 231 -7.14 -13.63 10.68
N LEU A 232 -7.48 -12.94 11.77
CA LEU A 232 -6.53 -12.07 12.47
C LEU A 232 -5.36 -12.87 13.06
N LYS A 233 -5.61 -14.08 13.57
CA LYS A 233 -4.56 -14.96 14.12
C LYS A 233 -3.57 -15.43 13.06
N GLU A 234 -4.03 -15.76 11.86
CA GLU A 234 -3.16 -16.25 10.78
C GLU A 234 -2.39 -15.14 10.07
N ILE A 235 -2.93 -13.93 10.05
CA ILE A 235 -2.34 -12.78 9.36
C ILE A 235 -1.41 -11.98 10.26
N LEU A 236 -1.80 -11.75 11.52
CA LEU A 236 -1.02 -10.91 12.43
C LEU A 236 0.14 -11.70 13.06
N LYS A 237 1.34 -11.12 13.02
CA LYS A 237 2.49 -11.55 13.81
C LYS A 237 2.13 -11.48 15.30
N LYS A 238 2.54 -12.52 16.04
CA LYS A 238 2.50 -12.53 17.51
C LYS A 238 3.56 -11.63 18.11
#